data_AF-A0A256LGR6-F1
#
_entry.id   AF-A0A256LGR6-F1
#
_cell.length_a   1.000
_cell.length_b   1.000
_cell.length_c   1.000
_cell.angle_alpha   90.00
_cell.angle_beta   90.00
_cell.angle_gamma   90.00
#
_symmetry.space_group_name_H-M   'P 1'
#
loop_
_entity.id
_entity.type
_entity.pdbx_description
1 polymer ?
#
loop_
_entity_poly.entity_id
_entity_poly.type
_entity_poly.pdbx_seq_one_letter_code
_entity_poly.pdbx_strand_id
1 'polypeptide(L)'
;MKIDAFAHILTPDFYQTMLKIDATIPQKYPFIKIETLVDLNQRIANWPDKNTKQVILFANINPEDFVDGKKASQIAQKANQELSTIGSFLS
;
A
#
# COMPACT_ATOMS: atom_id res chain seq x y z
N MET A 1 12.33 20.21 -7.24
CA MET A 1 11.42 19.07 -7.15
C MET A 1 12.18 17.81 -7.53
N LYS A 2 12.21 16.83 -6.64
CA LYS A 2 12.73 15.48 -6.88
C LYS A 2 11.57 14.51 -7.05
N ILE A 3 11.73 13.51 -7.90
CA ILE A 3 10.77 12.42 -8.06
C ILE A 3 11.44 11.14 -7.59
N ASP A 4 10.94 10.59 -6.50
CA ASP A 4 11.24 9.22 -6.08
C ASP A 4 10.28 8.31 -6.85
N ALA A 5 10.80 7.67 -7.90
CA ALA A 5 10.00 6.93 -8.86
C ALA A 5 9.62 5.51 -8.39
N PHE A 6 10.05 5.09 -7.19
CA PHE A 6 9.90 3.70 -6.75
C PHE A 6 9.69 3.58 -5.23
N ALA A 7 8.67 4.27 -4.73
CA ALA A 7 8.28 4.20 -3.33
C ALA A 7 7.20 3.13 -3.11
N HIS A 8 7.20 2.48 -1.95
CA HIS A 8 6.21 1.45 -1.63
C HIS A 8 5.16 1.95 -0.65
N ILE A 9 3.94 1.39 -0.72
CA ILE A 9 2.83 1.65 0.20
C ILE A 9 2.00 0.37 0.38
N LEU A 10 1.29 0.28 1.50
CA LEU A 10 0.12 -0.57 1.68
C LEU A 10 -1.03 0.35 2.07
N THR A 11 -1.98 0.54 1.16
CA THR A 11 -3.09 1.47 1.40
C THR A 11 -4.04 0.90 2.46
N PRO A 12 -4.69 1.75 3.28
CA PRO A 12 -5.46 1.29 4.44
C PRO A 12 -6.53 0.23 4.12
N ASP A 13 -7.38 0.45 3.11
CA ASP A 13 -8.48 -0.47 2.81
C ASP A 13 -7.98 -1.77 2.17
N PHE A 14 -6.97 -1.66 1.30
CA PHE A 14 -6.29 -2.83 0.75
C PHE A 14 -5.67 -3.69 1.86
N TYR A 15 -4.91 -3.09 2.77
CA TYR A 15 -4.24 -3.83 3.83
C TYR A 15 -5.25 -4.49 4.77
N GLN A 16 -6.32 -3.80 5.15
CA GLN A 16 -7.41 -4.39 5.94
C GLN A 16 -8.14 -5.52 5.19
N THR A 17 -8.28 -5.41 3.87
CA THR A 17 -8.84 -6.49 3.04
C THR A 17 -7.95 -7.73 3.07
N MET A 18 -6.63 -7.55 2.94
CA MET A 18 -5.68 -8.66 3.04
C MET A 18 -5.66 -9.30 4.43
N LEU A 19 -5.74 -8.51 5.51
CA LEU A 19 -5.83 -9.04 6.88
C LEU A 19 -7.10 -9.87 7.14
N LYS A 20 -8.22 -9.54 6.48
CA LYS A 20 -9.45 -10.36 6.55
C LYS A 20 -9.32 -11.69 5.81
N ILE A 21 -8.47 -11.75 4.79
CA ILE A 21 -8.18 -12.98 4.04
C ILE A 21 -7.22 -13.85 4.85
N ASP A 22 -6.16 -13.25 5.38
CA ASP A 22 -5.17 -13.95 6.18
C ASP A 22 -4.63 -13.06 7.31
N ALA A 23 -5.12 -13.33 8.53
CA ALA A 23 -4.70 -12.62 9.73
C ALA A 23 -3.24 -12.88 10.13
N THR A 24 -2.56 -13.85 9.50
CA THR A 24 -1.16 -14.19 9.77
C THR A 24 -0.16 -13.37 8.94
N ILE A 25 -0.63 -12.47 8.08
CA ILE A 25 0.20 -11.58 7.26
C ILE A 25 1.24 -10.80 8.09
N PRO A 26 0.90 -10.18 9.25
CA PRO A 26 1.90 -9.46 10.05
C PRO A 26 3.06 -10.35 10.55
N GLN A 27 2.83 -11.66 10.69
CA GLN A 27 3.85 -12.64 11.10
C GLN A 27 4.69 -13.10 9.91
N LYS A 28 4.08 -13.23 8.72
CA LYS A 28 4.75 -13.64 7.48
C LYS A 28 5.63 -12.55 6.88
N TYR A 29 5.25 -11.29 7.04
CA TYR A 29 5.87 -10.15 6.39
C TYR A 29 6.42 -9.14 7.42
N PRO A 30 7.71 -9.24 7.80
CA PRO A 30 8.27 -8.42 8.89
C PRO A 30 8.27 -6.91 8.59
N PHE A 31 8.23 -6.51 7.31
CA PHE A 31 8.17 -5.11 6.89
C PHE A 31 6.86 -4.40 7.26
N ILE A 32 5.81 -5.13 7.65
CA ILE A 32 4.56 -4.56 8.17
C ILE A 32 4.78 -3.69 9.41
N LYS A 33 5.88 -3.90 10.14
CA LYS A 33 6.25 -3.09 11.31
C LYS A 33 6.66 -1.66 10.95
N ILE A 34 6.89 -1.35 9.67
CA ILE A 34 7.22 0.01 9.21
C ILE A 34 5.92 0.82 9.16
N GLU A 35 5.71 1.68 10.15
CA GLU A 35 4.45 2.44 10.29
C GLU A 35 4.12 3.29 9.06
N THR A 36 5.12 3.94 8.45
CA THR A 36 4.95 4.79 7.25
C THR A 36 4.61 3.99 5.97
N LEU A 37 4.69 2.66 6.02
CA LEU A 37 4.27 1.78 4.93
C LEU A 37 2.76 1.53 4.97
N VAL A 38 2.19 1.36 6.17
CA VAL A 38 0.80 0.89 6.40
C VAL A 38 -0.15 1.98 6.89
N ASP A 39 0.39 3.11 7.37
CA ASP A 39 -0.38 4.25 7.87
C ASP A 39 -0.04 5.52 7.07
N LEU A 40 -1.04 6.04 6.35
CA LEU A 40 -0.91 7.22 5.51
C LEU A 40 -0.66 8.49 6.33
N ASN A 41 -1.26 8.62 7.52
CA ASN A 41 -1.04 9.77 8.39
C ASN A 41 0.40 9.78 8.92
N GLN A 42 0.92 8.61 9.32
CA GLN A 42 2.32 8.48 9.72
C GLN A 42 3.27 8.80 8.56
N ARG A 43 2.94 8.37 7.34
CA ARG A 43 3.74 8.70 6.14
C ARG A 43 3.80 10.20 5.88
N ILE A 44 2.66 10.90 5.97
CA ILE A 44 2.60 12.35 5.73
C ILE A 44 3.31 13.12 6.85
N ALA A 45 3.10 12.73 8.11
CA ALA A 45 3.74 13.37 9.25
C ALA A 45 5.27 13.23 9.22
N ASN A 46 5.77 12.10 8.71
CA ASN A 46 7.19 11.79 8.62
C ASN A 46 7.73 11.88 7.18
N TRP A 47 7.16 12.78 6.36
CA TRP A 47 7.55 12.91 4.96
C TRP A 47 9.06 13.23 4.83
N PRO A 48 9.84 12.45 4.05
CA PRO A 48 11.30 12.47 4.13
C PRO A 48 11.92 13.77 3.63
N ASP A 49 11.28 14.44 2.65
CA ASP A 49 11.78 15.69 2.07
C ASP A 49 10.63 16.46 1.42
N LYS A 50 10.41 17.71 1.87
CA LYS A 50 9.34 18.61 1.39
C LYS A 50 9.40 18.92 -0.11
N ASN A 51 10.53 18.70 -0.77
CA ASN A 51 10.72 18.92 -2.22
C ASN A 51 10.68 17.62 -3.04
N THR A 52 10.32 16.48 -2.42
CA THR A 52 10.19 15.18 -3.08
C THR A 52 8.73 14.79 -3.26
N LYS A 53 8.37 14.35 -4.47
CA LYS A 53 7.14 13.59 -4.74
C LYS A 53 7.47 12.13 -4.98
N GLN A 54 6.54 11.24 -4.66
CA GLN A 54 6.73 9.79 -4.77
C GLN A 54 5.74 9.19 -5.77
N VAL A 55 6.25 8.38 -6.69
CA VAL A 55 5.45 7.40 -7.42
C VAL A 55 5.36 6.16 -6.53
N ILE A 56 4.14 5.82 -6.13
CA ILE A 56 3.86 4.77 -5.14
C ILE A 56 3.38 3.49 -5.80
N LEU A 57 3.91 2.35 -5.34
CA LEU A 57 3.53 1.00 -5.73
C LEU A 57 3.22 0.17 -4.49
N PHE A 58 2.47 -0.92 -4.64
CA PHE A 58 2.21 -1.82 -3.52
C PHE A 58 3.47 -2.57 -3.09
N ALA A 59 3.68 -2.70 -1.78
CA ALA A 59 4.60 -3.71 -1.26
C ALA A 59 4.07 -5.12 -1.59
N ASN A 60 4.98 -6.11 -1.65
CA ASN A 60 4.70 -7.45 -2.18
C ASN A 60 3.84 -8.32 -1.24
N ILE A 61 2.57 -7.93 -1.09
CA ILE A 61 1.47 -8.70 -0.51
C ILE A 61 0.41 -8.72 -1.61
N ASN A 62 0.44 -9.73 -2.47
CA ASN A 62 -0.41 -9.75 -3.65
C ASN A 62 -1.60 -10.70 -3.45
N PRO A 63 -2.83 -10.32 -3.84
CA PRO A 63 -4.02 -11.15 -3.65
C PRO A 63 -3.91 -12.57 -4.24
N GLU A 64 -3.22 -12.73 -5.37
CA GLU A 64 -3.04 -14.01 -6.06
C GLU A 64 -2.32 -15.08 -5.24
N ASP A 65 -1.60 -14.68 -4.18
CA ASP A 65 -0.93 -15.62 -3.28
C ASP A 65 -1.90 -16.22 -2.22
N PHE A 66 -3.12 -15.67 -2.08
CA PHE A 66 -4.04 -16.01 -0.99
C PHE A 66 -5.43 -16.45 -1.44
N VAL A 67 -5.87 -16.07 -2.63
CA VAL A 67 -7.24 -16.34 -3.12
C VAL A 67 -7.23 -16.77 -4.59
N ASP A 68 -8.37 -17.26 -5.09
CA ASP A 68 -8.53 -17.59 -6.50
C ASP A 68 -8.39 -16.36 -7.42
N GLY A 69 -8.09 -16.59 -8.70
CA GLY A 69 -7.81 -15.52 -9.67
C GLY A 69 -8.96 -14.52 -9.87
N LYS A 70 -10.22 -14.96 -9.76
CA LYS A 70 -11.37 -14.04 -9.90
C LYS A 70 -11.42 -13.10 -8.70
N LYS A 71 -11.22 -13.64 -7.49
CA LYS A 71 -11.20 -12.83 -6.27
C LYS A 71 -9.97 -11.92 -6.23
N ALA A 72 -8.80 -12.42 -6.62
CA ALA A 72 -7.57 -11.64 -6.70
C ALA A 72 -7.73 -10.42 -7.63
N SER A 73 -8.29 -10.62 -8.83
CA SER A 73 -8.54 -9.54 -9.79
C SER A 73 -9.46 -8.46 -9.22
N GLN A 74 -10.54 -8.84 -8.52
CA GLN A 74 -11.45 -7.89 -7.88
C GLN A 74 -10.78 -7.06 -6.78
N ILE A 75 -9.88 -7.68 -6.01
CA ILE A 75 -9.13 -6.99 -4.95
C ILE A 75 -8.13 -6.03 -5.58
N ALA A 76 -7.37 -6.47 -6.59
CA ALA A 76 -6.42 -5.62 -7.31
C ALA A 76 -7.10 -4.40 -7.94
N GLN A 77 -8.28 -4.57 -8.54
CA GLN A 77 -9.05 -3.44 -9.09
C GLN A 77 -9.41 -2.41 -8.01
N LYS A 78 -9.87 -2.85 -6.84
CA LYS A 78 -10.22 -1.97 -5.72
C LYS A 78 -8.98 -1.28 -5.13
N ALA A 79 -7.89 -2.03 -4.97
CA ALA A 79 -6.61 -1.50 -4.50
C ALA A 79 -6.09 -0.38 -5.43
N ASN A 80 -6.19 -0.58 -6.74
CA ASN A 80 -5.81 0.43 -7.72
C ASN A 80 -6.71 1.67 -7.69
N GLN A 81 -8.01 1.52 -7.40
CA GLN A 81 -8.92 2.64 -7.19
C GLN A 81 -8.51 3.46 -5.97
N GLU A 82 -8.24 2.79 -4.84
CA GLU A 82 -7.76 3.45 -3.61
C GLU A 82 -6.43 4.17 -3.85
N LEU A 83 -5.49 3.52 -4.55
CA LEU A 83 -4.19 4.11 -4.89
C LEU A 83 -4.36 5.36 -5.76
N SER A 84 -5.28 5.35 -6.73
CA SER A 84 -5.58 6.51 -7.56
C SER A 84 -6.13 7.68 -6.75
N THR A 85 -6.97 7.42 -5.75
CA THR A 85 -7.50 8.45 -4.84
C THR A 85 -6.39 9.05 -3.97
N ILE A 86 -5.51 8.21 -3.42
CA ILE A 86 -4.37 8.67 -2.61
C ILE A 86 -3.37 9.45 -3.46
N GLY A 87 -3.07 8.98 -4.68
CA GLY A 87 -2.19 9.68 -5.61
C GLY A 87 -2.67 11.09 -5.94
N SER A 88 -3.99 11.28 -6.08
CA SER A 88 -4.61 12.60 -6.26
C SER A 88 -4.49 13.52 -5.04
N PHE A 89 -4.33 12.97 -3.83
CA PHE A 89 -4.19 13.74 -2.59
C PHE A 89 -2.73 14.12 -2.29
N LEU A 90 -1.77 13.29 -2.74
CA LEU A 90 -0.34 13.51 -2.52
C LEU A 90 0.35 14.31 -3.64
N SER A 91 -0.35 14.58 -4.75
CA SER A 91 0.13 15.36 -5.91
C SER A 91 -0.11 16.85 -5.76
#